data_AF-A0A8S4QW55-F1
#
_entry.id   AF-A0A8S4QW55-F1
#
_cell.length_a   1.000
_cell.length_b   1.000
_cell.length_c   1.000
_cell.angle_alpha   90.00
_cell.angle_beta   90.00
_cell.angle_gamma   90.00
#
_symmetry.space_group_name_H-M   'P 1'
#
loop_
_entity.id
_entity.type
_entity.pdbx_description
1 polymer ?
#
loop_
_entity_poly.entity_id
_entity_poly.type
_entity_poly.pdbx_seq_one_letter_code
_entity_poly.pdbx_strand_id
1 'polypeptide(L)' 'MVHAMRRERVWMVQTEQQYICVHQCVLAALEGADLAPPPANHHHHNAAFEDDEGIVESGM' A
#
# COMPACT_ATOMS: atom_id res chain seq x y z
N MET A 1 -10.22 -10.51 -3.83
CA MET A 1 -9.55 -9.36 -4.48
C MET A 1 -8.06 -9.30 -4.13
N VAL A 2 -7.66 -9.01 -2.89
CA VAL A 2 -6.23 -8.91 -2.50
C VAL A 2 -5.42 -10.18 -2.80
N HIS A 3 -6.01 -11.37 -2.62
CA HIS A 3 -5.36 -12.63 -3.01
C HIS A 3 -4.93 -12.66 -4.49
N ALA A 4 -5.76 -12.14 -5.40
CA ALA A 4 -5.40 -12.06 -6.82
C ALA A 4 -4.28 -11.02 -7.06
N MET A 5 -4.36 -9.85 -6.41
CA MET A 5 -3.32 -8.82 -6.49
C MET A 5 -1.95 -9.36 -6.05
N ARG A 6 -1.91 -10.21 -5.01
CA ARG A 6 -0.67 -10.85 -4.53
C ARG A 6 -0.08 -11.87 -5.49
N ARG A 7 -0.89 -12.40 -6.43
CA ARG A 7 -0.38 -13.28 -7.50
C ARG A 7 0.26 -12.49 -8.64
N GLU A 8 -0.18 -11.26 -8.87
CA GLU A 8 0.35 -10.36 -9.90
C GLU A 8 1.59 -9.61 -9.43
N ARG A 9 1.61 -9.15 -8.17
CA ARG A 9 2.77 -8.54 -7.53
C ARG A 9 2.86 -9.03 -6.10
N VAL A 10 3.99 -9.68 -5.78
CA VAL A 10 4.27 -10.15 -4.42
C VAL A 10 4.30 -8.94 -3.48
N TRP A 11 3.83 -9.12 -2.25
CA TRP A 11 3.76 -8.08 -1.22
C TRP A 11 2.72 -6.97 -1.45
N MET A 12 1.73 -7.20 -2.32
CA MET A 12 0.56 -6.32 -2.38
C MET A 12 -0.25 -6.37 -1.07
N VAL A 13 -0.54 -5.19 -0.52
CA VAL A 13 -1.28 -4.97 0.74
C VAL A 13 -0.58 -5.62 1.93
N GLN A 14 0.33 -4.89 2.59
CA GLN A 14 1.18 -5.40 3.67
C GLN A 14 0.57 -5.20 5.06
N THR A 15 -0.23 -4.16 5.26
CA THR A 15 -0.78 -3.81 6.58
C THR A 15 -2.27 -4.08 6.65
N GLU A 16 -2.76 -4.29 7.88
CA GLU A 16 -4.20 -4.38 8.15
C GLU A 16 -4.94 -3.12 7.70
N GLN A 17 -4.35 -1.94 7.96
CA GLN A 17 -4.96 -0.66 7.56
C GLN A 17 -5.13 -0.53 6.05
N GLN A 18 -4.18 -1.02 5.25
CA GLN A 18 -4.33 -1.06 3.79
C GLN A 18 -5.47 -1.99 3.37
N TYR A 19 -5.64 -3.14 4.04
CA TYR A 19 -6.75 -4.05 3.76
C TYR A 19 -8.11 -3.43 4.10
N ILE A 20 -8.21 -2.73 5.25
CA ILE A 20 -9.40 -1.99 5.66
C ILE A 20 -9.73 -0.90 4.64
N CYS A 21 -8.73 -0.11 4.25
CA CYS A 21 -8.90 0.97 3.28
C CYS A 21 -9.42 0.45 1.93
N VAL A 22 -8.86 -0.65 1.43
CA VAL A 22 -9.31 -1.29 0.19
C VAL A 22 -10.80 -1.66 0.26
N HIS A 23 -11.28 -2.18 1.39
CA HIS A 23 -12.69 -2.50 1.58
C HIS A 23 -13.57 -1.24 1.62
N GLN A 24 -13.16 -0.22 2.38
CA GLN A 24 -13.87 1.06 2.49
C GLN A 24 -13.99 1.75 1.12
N CYS A 25 -12.93 1.72 0.31
CA CYS A 25 -12.96 2.32 -1.02
C CYS A 25 -13.96 1.63 -1.95
N VAL A 26 -14.03 0.29 -1.92
CA VAL A 26 -14.99 -0.47 -2.74
C VAL A 26 -16.42 -0.19 -2.30
N LEU A 27 -16.68 -0.15 -0.99
CA LEU A 27 -18.02 0.17 -0.46
C LEU A 27 -18.46 1.58 -0.88
N ALA A 28 -17.63 2.60 -0.66
CA ALA A 28 -17.96 3.98 -1.02
C ALA A 28 -18.20 4.13 -2.54
N ALA A 29 -17.42 3.45 -3.39
CA ALA A 29 -17.64 3.45 -4.82
C ALA A 29 -18.99 2.82 -5.23
N LEU A 30 -19.42 1.76 -4.54
CA LEU A 30 -20.72 1.13 -4.77
C LEU A 30 -21.90 1.98 -4.25
N GLU A 31 -21.67 2.74 -3.18
CA GLU A 31 -22.66 3.63 -2.57
C GLU A 31 -22.76 4.99 -3.28
N GLY A 32 -21.85 5.29 -4.22
CA GLY A 32 -21.76 6.58 -4.90
C GLY A 32 -21.30 7.72 -3.98
N ALA A 33 -20.64 7.38 -2.87
CA ALA A 33 -20.09 8.34 -1.93
C ALA A 33 -18.70 8.81 -2.38
N ASP A 34 -18.42 10.10 -2.21
CA ASP A 34 -17.08 10.63 -2.42
C ASP A 34 -16.11 10.02 -1.39
N LEU A 35 -14.98 9.50 -1.89
CA LEU A 35 -13.93 8.95 -1.06
C LEU A 35 -13.28 10.08 -0.26
N ALA A 36 -13.66 10.22 1.01
CA ALA A 36 -12.94 11.09 1.92
C ALA A 36 -11.48 10.60 2.02
N PRO A 37 -10.49 11.49 1.86
CA PRO A 37 -9.09 11.08 1.94
C PRO A 37 -8.82 10.44 3.32
N PRO A 38 -8.06 9.33 3.36
CA PRO A 38 -7.72 8.68 4.62
C PRO A 38 -6.95 9.67 5.53
N PRO A 39 -7.13 9.60 6.85
CA PRO A 39 -6.44 10.46 7.78
C PRO A 39 -4.91 10.31 7.63
N ALA A 40 -4.19 11.44 7.64
CA ALA A 40 -2.75 11.54 7.32
C ALA A 40 -1.79 10.78 8.26
N ASN A 41 -2.30 10.04 9.25
CA ASN A 41 -1.49 9.42 10.31
C ASN A 41 -0.88 8.06 9.93
N HIS A 42 -1.08 7.57 8.72
CA HIS A 42 -0.61 6.24 8.31
C HIS A 42 0.52 6.32 7.28
N HIS A 43 1.66 6.88 7.69
CA HIS A 43 2.93 6.74 6.96
C HIS A 43 3.41 5.28 7.10
N HIS A 44 2.92 4.42 6.21
CA HIS A 44 3.39 3.05 6.12
C HIS A 44 4.74 3.01 5.41
N HIS A 45 5.77 2.75 6.20
CA HIS A 45 7.14 2.53 5.74
C HIS A 45 7.16 1.34 4.78
N ASN A 46 7.67 1.54 3.56
CA ASN A 46 7.77 0.47 2.58
C ASN A 46 9.14 -0.18 2.75
N ALA A 47 9.20 -1.29 3.51
CA ALA A 47 10.45 -1.98 3.81
C ALA A 47 11.26 -2.34 2.55
N ALA A 48 10.60 -2.63 1.43
CA ALA A 48 11.26 -2.90 0.15
C ALA A 48 11.92 -1.67 -0.50
N PHE A 49 11.69 -0.47 0.04
CA PHE A 49 12.23 0.81 -0.44
C PHE A 49 13.19 1.47 0.57
N GLU A 50 13.11 1.09 1.85
CA GLU A 50 13.93 1.68 2.92
C GLU A 50 15.23 0.93 3.19
N ASP A 51 15.30 -0.36 2.85
CA ASP A 51 16.55 -1.15 2.94
C ASP A 51 17.57 -0.81 1.84
N ASP A 52 17.30 0.18 0.98
CA ASP A 52 18.24 0.70 -0.03
C ASP A 52 19.14 1.81 0.55
N GLU A 53 19.58 1.65 1.80
CA GLU A 53 20.72 2.41 2.33
C GLU A 53 22.01 1.83 1.72
N GLY A 54 22.27 2.22 0.47
CA GLY A 54 23.61 2.23 -0.11
C GLY A 54 24.00 0.99 -0.93
N ILE A 55 23.60 0.97 -2.21
CA ILE A 55 24.62 0.71 -3.24
C ILE A 55 25.60 1.90 -3.15
N VAL A 56 26.56 1.80 -2.24
CA VAL A 56 27.80 2.56 -2.33
C VAL A 56 28.43 2.20 -3.67
N GLU A 57 28.40 3.16 -4.58
CA GLU A 57 29.09 3.15 -5.86
C GLU A 57 30.55 2.72 -5.62
N SER A 58 30.86 1.46 -5.93
CA SER A 58 32.25 1.03 -6.09
C SER A 58 32.76 1.66 -7.38
N GLY A 59 33.43 2.80 -7.25
CA GLY A 59 33.89 3.57 -8.40
C GLY A 59 34.95 4.62 -8.08
N MET A 60 36.17 4.18 -7.69
CA MET A 60 37.48 4.61 -8.22
C MET A 60 38.64 4.08 -7.36
#